data_AF-A0A523P1W9-F1
#
_entry.id   AF-A0A523P1W9-F1
#
_cell.length_a   1.000
_cell.length_b   1.000
_cell.length_c   1.000
_cell.angle_alpha   90.00
_cell.angle_beta   90.00
_cell.angle_gamma   90.00
#
_symmetry.space_group_name_H-M   'P 1'
#
loop_
_entity.id
_entity.type
_entity.pdbx_description
1 polymer ?
#
loop_
_entity_poly.entity_id
_entity_poly.type
_entity_poly.pdbx_seq_one_letter_code
_entity_poly.pdbx_strand_id
1 'polypeptide(L)'
;FPSTVLKAAPEMKPYALAFAVANDTKGMKYICRDSYDHGKSLFDAPLSGRFEEMDCVVIFDHVLVPWERVFLYDAPELCNRAYAETSAVVHMMHQVVCKNLAKAEFIVGLLCAMTQASERDKDMTVQGQIAEAMWIAESMRAFLFSAEQQAEKDQWGLYVPLRRPLDTARNLFPKMYPRLVELVQLLGSSSLMATPCEADLSNEIAPDVEQFFQLVHLESRDRVALFRLAHDVAISGFGGRQVLYERFFFGPQNIMASVYYGLYDKAHYVERVQELLARPV
;
A
#
# COMPACT_ATOMS: atom_id res chain seq x y z
N PHE A 1 3.17 12.11 -4.85
CA PHE A 1 3.06 13.53 -4.40
C PHE A 1 4.33 14.24 -4.83
N PRO A 2 4.26 15.48 -5.35
CA PRO A 2 5.26 15.98 -6.28
C PRO A 2 6.65 15.75 -5.70
N SER A 3 7.51 15.11 -6.49
CA SER A 3 8.89 14.75 -6.11
C SER A 3 9.68 15.97 -5.63
N THR A 4 9.23 17.17 -5.99
CA THR A 4 9.77 18.46 -5.59
C THR A 4 8.67 19.52 -5.62
N VAL A 5 8.61 20.39 -4.60
CA VAL A 5 7.85 21.65 -4.67
C VAL A 5 8.40 22.51 -5.82
N LEU A 6 7.54 23.27 -6.50
CA LEU A 6 8.00 24.19 -7.55
C LEU A 6 8.81 25.31 -6.88
N LYS A 7 10.04 25.55 -7.35
CA LYS A 7 10.74 26.79 -7.00
C LYS A 7 9.93 27.95 -7.58
N ALA A 8 9.62 28.97 -6.79
CA ALA A 8 8.84 30.13 -7.23
C ALA A 8 9.63 31.10 -8.13
N ALA A 9 10.46 30.54 -9.01
CA ALA A 9 11.21 31.30 -10.00
C ALA A 9 10.33 31.55 -11.24
N PRO A 10 10.44 32.71 -11.92
CA PRO A 10 9.58 33.06 -13.05
C PRO A 10 9.54 32.01 -14.16
N GLU A 11 10.63 31.28 -14.38
CA GLU A 11 10.73 30.20 -15.35
C GLU A 11 9.86 28.97 -15.02
N MET A 12 9.42 28.82 -13.77
CA MET A 12 8.60 27.69 -13.33
C MET A 12 7.09 27.94 -13.52
N LYS A 13 6.70 29.18 -13.81
CA LYS A 13 5.31 29.61 -14.02
C LYS A 13 4.54 28.77 -15.05
N PRO A 14 5.10 28.41 -16.22
CA PRO A 14 4.40 27.56 -17.20
C PRO A 14 4.12 26.14 -16.69
N TYR A 15 4.83 25.68 -15.66
CA TYR A 15 4.67 24.35 -15.06
C TYR A 15 3.73 24.36 -13.84
N ALA A 16 3.26 25.54 -13.41
CA ALA A 16 2.29 25.69 -12.33
C ALA A 16 0.86 25.52 -12.86
N LEU A 17 0.45 24.26 -13.05
CA LEU A 17 -0.81 23.87 -13.66
C LEU A 17 -1.54 22.82 -12.81
N ALA A 18 -2.84 23.00 -12.63
CA ALA A 18 -3.74 21.95 -12.15
C ALA A 18 -5.03 21.99 -12.97
N PHE A 19 -5.40 20.87 -13.59
CA PHE A 19 -6.59 20.76 -14.44
C PHE A 19 -7.10 19.33 -14.45
N ALA A 20 -8.29 19.11 -15.02
CA ALA A 20 -8.83 17.78 -15.28
C ALA A 20 -9.20 17.61 -16.77
N VAL A 21 -8.94 16.43 -17.31
CA VAL A 21 -9.33 16.04 -18.68
C VAL A 21 -9.87 14.61 -18.68
N ALA A 22 -10.62 14.23 -19.72
CA ALA A 22 -11.05 12.85 -19.90
C ALA A 22 -9.89 11.99 -20.41
N ASN A 23 -9.86 10.70 -20.07
CA ASN A 23 -8.77 9.80 -20.47
C ASN A 23 -8.69 9.56 -21.99
N ASP A 24 -9.79 9.81 -22.72
CA ASP A 24 -9.89 9.70 -24.17
C ASP A 24 -9.70 11.06 -24.89
N THR A 25 -9.23 12.09 -24.16
CA THR A 25 -9.01 13.42 -24.76
C THR A 25 -8.00 13.32 -25.89
N LYS A 26 -8.36 13.84 -27.08
CA LYS A 26 -7.49 13.83 -28.26
C LYS A 26 -6.11 14.41 -27.93
N GLY A 27 -5.06 13.66 -28.30
CA GLY A 27 -3.66 14.01 -28.01
C GLY A 27 -3.10 13.30 -26.77
N MET A 28 -3.96 12.71 -25.92
CA MET A 28 -3.49 11.85 -24.82
C MET A 28 -3.04 10.49 -25.34
N LYS A 29 -1.90 10.01 -24.82
CA LYS A 29 -1.37 8.66 -25.08
C LYS A 29 -0.89 8.06 -23.77
N TYR A 30 -1.00 6.73 -23.65
CA TYR A 30 -0.55 5.98 -22.48
C TYR A 30 0.50 4.97 -22.93
N ILE A 31 1.68 5.04 -22.33
CA ILE A 31 2.72 4.01 -22.47
C ILE A 31 2.64 3.15 -21.22
N CYS A 32 2.07 1.95 -21.38
CA CYS A 32 1.93 0.97 -20.32
C CYS A 32 3.24 0.21 -20.09
N ARG A 33 3.47 -0.23 -18.85
CA ARG A 33 4.42 -1.33 -18.58
C ARG A 33 3.82 -2.67 -19.02
N ASP A 34 4.60 -3.74 -18.90
CA ASP A 34 4.08 -5.10 -19.07
C ASP A 34 2.93 -5.38 -18.09
N SER A 35 1.89 -6.06 -18.57
CA SER A 35 0.77 -6.52 -17.73
C SER A 35 1.22 -7.68 -16.84
N TYR A 36 0.75 -7.67 -15.58
CA TYR A 36 0.87 -8.83 -14.68
C TYR A 36 -0.38 -9.72 -14.68
N ASP A 37 -1.48 -9.26 -15.28
CA ASP A 37 -2.56 -10.14 -15.69
C ASP A 37 -2.14 -10.80 -17.01
N HIS A 38 -1.81 -12.08 -16.92
CA HIS A 38 -1.37 -12.91 -18.04
C HIS A 38 -2.52 -13.77 -18.61
N GLY A 39 -3.79 -13.47 -18.28
CA GLY A 39 -4.94 -14.23 -18.76
C GLY A 39 -5.04 -15.64 -18.16
N LYS A 40 -4.43 -15.86 -17.00
CA LYS A 40 -4.59 -17.10 -16.22
C LYS A 40 -6.00 -17.18 -15.65
N SER A 41 -6.43 -18.38 -15.28
CA SER A 41 -7.70 -18.53 -14.57
C SER A 41 -7.65 -17.86 -13.20
N LEU A 42 -8.82 -17.51 -12.67
CA LEU A 42 -8.94 -16.92 -11.33
C LEU A 42 -8.59 -17.91 -10.21
N PHE A 43 -8.41 -19.20 -10.51
CA PHE A 43 -7.87 -20.19 -9.59
C PHE A 43 -6.34 -20.04 -9.49
N ASP A 44 -5.66 -19.87 -10.62
CA ASP A 44 -4.20 -19.77 -10.67
C ASP A 44 -3.65 -18.35 -10.39
N ALA A 45 -4.46 -17.33 -10.63
CA ALA A 45 -4.12 -15.90 -10.49
C ALA A 45 -5.26 -15.11 -9.81
N PRO A 46 -5.61 -15.44 -8.55
CA PRO A 46 -6.80 -14.90 -7.89
C PRO A 46 -6.75 -13.40 -7.62
N LEU A 47 -5.55 -12.80 -7.51
CA LEU A 47 -5.39 -11.36 -7.26
C LEU A 47 -5.00 -10.62 -8.52
N SER A 48 -3.97 -11.08 -9.23
CA SER A 48 -3.50 -10.45 -10.46
C SER A 48 -4.56 -10.43 -11.55
N GLY A 49 -5.39 -11.47 -11.69
CA GLY A 49 -6.52 -11.46 -12.64
C GLY A 49 -7.71 -10.56 -12.27
N ARG A 50 -7.68 -9.87 -11.11
CA ARG A 50 -8.80 -9.03 -10.61
C ARG A 50 -8.41 -7.62 -10.22
N PHE A 51 -7.19 -7.45 -9.72
CA PHE A 51 -6.75 -6.25 -9.02
C PHE A 51 -5.46 -5.66 -9.61
N GLU A 52 -5.08 -6.08 -10.82
CA GLU A 52 -3.98 -5.46 -11.56
C GLU A 52 -4.31 -3.99 -11.88
N GLU A 53 -3.39 -3.11 -11.54
CA GLU A 53 -3.48 -1.69 -11.83
C GLU A 53 -2.31 -1.29 -12.73
N MET A 54 -2.62 -0.97 -13.99
CA MET A 54 -1.59 -0.63 -14.96
C MET A 54 -0.90 0.70 -14.63
N ASP A 55 0.42 0.65 -14.43
CA ASP A 55 1.24 1.84 -14.25
C ASP A 55 1.66 2.38 -15.62
N CYS A 56 1.17 3.58 -15.98
CA CYS A 56 1.40 4.17 -17.29
C CYS A 56 2.21 5.46 -17.20
N VAL A 57 3.07 5.70 -18.18
CA VAL A 57 3.50 7.05 -18.53
C VAL A 57 2.42 7.69 -19.40
N VAL A 58 1.88 8.82 -18.94
CA VAL A 58 0.86 9.58 -19.67
C VAL A 58 1.52 10.70 -20.46
N ILE A 59 1.28 10.73 -21.77
CA ILE A 59 1.78 11.75 -22.69
C ILE A 59 0.63 12.67 -23.08
N PHE A 60 0.88 13.98 -22.99
CA PHE A 60 -0.02 15.03 -23.45
C PHE A 60 0.58 15.66 -24.72
N ASP A 61 0.19 15.15 -25.89
CA ASP A 61 0.64 15.64 -27.19
C ASP A 61 -0.34 16.72 -27.69
N HIS A 62 -0.01 18.00 -27.45
CA HIS A 62 -0.82 19.15 -27.85
C HIS A 62 -2.30 19.05 -27.43
N VAL A 63 -2.55 18.57 -26.21
CA VAL A 63 -3.90 18.41 -25.65
C VAL A 63 -4.53 19.77 -25.34
N LEU A 64 -5.73 20.02 -25.88
CA LEU A 64 -6.52 21.20 -25.53
C LEU A 64 -7.25 20.96 -24.20
N VAL A 65 -6.91 21.75 -23.18
CA VAL A 65 -7.61 21.75 -21.88
C VAL A 65 -8.63 22.91 -21.88
N PRO A 66 -9.94 22.65 -21.78
CA PRO A 66 -10.94 23.72 -21.67
C PRO A 66 -10.74 24.54 -20.40
N TRP A 67 -10.95 25.86 -20.47
CA TRP A 67 -10.74 26.77 -19.34
C TRP A 67 -11.61 26.42 -18.13
N GLU A 68 -12.81 25.88 -18.35
CA GLU A 68 -13.73 25.44 -17.30
C GLU A 68 -13.21 24.23 -16.51
N ARG A 69 -12.14 23.57 -16.97
CA ARG A 69 -11.49 22.44 -16.29
C ARG A 69 -10.09 22.79 -15.74
N VAL A 70 -9.72 24.07 -15.77
CA VAL A 70 -8.48 24.58 -15.19
C VAL A 70 -8.75 25.06 -13.77
N PHE A 71 -8.03 24.50 -12.80
CA PHE A 71 -8.12 24.85 -11.37
C PHE A 71 -7.01 25.81 -10.94
N LEU A 72 -5.79 25.64 -11.47
CA LEU A 72 -4.64 26.52 -11.22
C LEU A 72 -3.88 26.75 -12.52
N TYR A 73 -3.47 28.00 -12.76
CA TYR A 73 -2.71 28.43 -13.93
C TYR A 73 -1.79 29.59 -13.56
N ASP A 74 -0.50 29.49 -13.90
CA ASP A 74 0.52 30.54 -13.67
C ASP A 74 0.61 31.01 -12.19
N ALA A 75 0.36 30.08 -11.25
CA ALA A 75 0.33 30.39 -9.81
C ALA A 75 1.15 29.39 -8.98
N PRO A 76 2.50 29.42 -9.04
CA PRO A 76 3.36 28.48 -8.32
C PRO A 76 3.11 28.45 -6.80
N GLU A 77 2.89 29.63 -6.20
CA GLU A 77 2.62 29.77 -4.77
C GLU A 77 1.31 29.09 -4.34
N LEU A 78 0.25 29.23 -5.14
CA LEU A 78 -1.01 28.54 -4.89
C LEU A 78 -0.86 27.02 -5.10
N CYS A 79 -0.14 26.60 -6.14
CA CYS A 79 0.12 25.17 -6.39
C CYS A 79 0.85 24.49 -5.23
N ASN A 80 1.86 25.16 -4.65
CA ASN A 80 2.64 24.63 -3.54
C ASN A 80 1.83 24.49 -2.24
N ARG A 81 0.80 25.33 -2.04
CA ARG A 81 -0.03 25.31 -0.82
C ARG A 81 -1.33 24.53 -0.96
N ALA A 82 -1.81 24.29 -2.19
CA ALA A 82 -3.11 23.71 -2.48
C ALA A 82 -3.45 22.47 -1.62
N TYR A 83 -2.55 21.49 -1.54
CA TYR A 83 -2.81 20.27 -0.76
C TYR A 83 -2.84 20.46 0.75
N ALA A 84 -2.04 21.39 1.27
CA ALA A 84 -1.98 21.68 2.69
C ALA A 84 -3.16 22.53 3.13
N GLU A 85 -3.51 23.54 2.33
CA GLU A 85 -4.65 24.42 2.62
C GLU A 85 -5.96 23.65 2.54
N THR A 86 -6.18 22.83 1.51
CA THR A 86 -7.46 22.10 1.29
C THR A 86 -7.62 20.82 2.12
N SER A 87 -6.65 20.48 2.99
CA SER A 87 -6.61 19.20 3.71
C SER A 87 -6.63 17.94 2.83
N ALA A 88 -6.53 18.07 1.51
CA ALA A 88 -6.63 16.95 0.57
C ALA A 88 -5.57 15.88 0.83
N VAL A 89 -4.35 16.28 1.24
CA VAL A 89 -3.31 15.32 1.63
C VAL A 89 -3.74 14.47 2.83
N VAL A 90 -4.50 15.02 3.76
CA VAL A 90 -4.96 14.30 4.97
C VAL A 90 -6.00 13.26 4.59
N HIS A 91 -6.96 13.60 3.74
CA HIS A 91 -7.94 12.64 3.23
C HIS A 91 -7.31 11.54 2.38
N MET A 92 -6.31 11.88 1.56
CA MET A 92 -5.56 10.87 0.81
C MET A 92 -4.77 9.93 1.74
N MET A 93 -4.13 10.46 2.79
CA MET A 93 -3.47 9.62 3.79
C MET A 93 -4.46 8.71 4.52
N HIS A 94 -5.64 9.22 4.89
CA HIS A 94 -6.69 8.44 5.52
C HIS A 94 -7.11 7.25 4.65
N GLN A 95 -7.44 7.49 3.38
CA GLN A 95 -7.77 6.42 2.43
C GLN A 95 -6.66 5.37 2.32
N VAL A 96 -5.40 5.80 2.29
CA VAL A 96 -4.26 4.89 2.20
C VAL A 96 -4.13 4.04 3.46
N VAL A 97 -4.35 4.61 4.64
CA VAL A 97 -4.31 3.84 5.90
C VAL A 97 -5.45 2.83 5.97
N CYS A 98 -6.66 3.17 5.50
CA CYS A 98 -7.75 2.21 5.36
C CYS A 98 -7.35 1.02 4.46
N LYS A 99 -6.78 1.31 3.28
CA LYS A 99 -6.28 0.29 2.36
C LYS A 99 -5.13 -0.53 2.99
N ASN A 100 -4.22 0.10 3.72
CA ASN A 100 -3.12 -0.58 4.40
C ASN A 100 -3.61 -1.56 5.47
N LEU A 101 -4.61 -1.15 6.26
CA LEU A 101 -5.24 -2.00 7.27
C LEU A 101 -5.88 -3.24 6.61
N ALA A 102 -6.69 -3.04 5.56
CA ALA A 102 -7.33 -4.14 4.85
C ALA A 102 -6.30 -5.14 4.28
N LYS A 103 -5.18 -4.65 3.72
CA LYS A 103 -4.09 -5.52 3.25
C LYS A 103 -3.42 -6.28 4.39
N ALA A 104 -3.18 -5.63 5.53
CA ALA A 104 -2.54 -6.27 6.69
C ALA A 104 -3.44 -7.36 7.28
N GLU A 105 -4.74 -7.08 7.46
CA GLU A 105 -5.74 -8.05 7.92
C GLU A 105 -5.84 -9.25 6.98
N PHE A 106 -5.87 -9.00 5.67
CA PHE A 106 -5.86 -10.06 4.66
C PHE A 106 -4.62 -10.96 4.79
N ILE A 107 -3.43 -10.38 4.97
CA ILE A 107 -2.20 -11.18 5.15
C ILE A 107 -2.23 -11.96 6.47
N VAL A 108 -2.73 -11.39 7.57
CA VAL A 108 -2.93 -12.13 8.82
C VAL A 108 -3.82 -13.36 8.58
N GLY A 109 -4.97 -13.17 7.91
CA GLY A 109 -5.87 -14.27 7.57
C GLY A 109 -5.20 -15.34 6.70
N LEU A 110 -4.42 -14.92 5.70
CA LEU A 110 -3.67 -15.81 4.82
C LEU A 110 -2.63 -16.64 5.59
N LEU A 111 -1.83 -16.02 6.46
CA LEU A 111 -0.81 -16.71 7.26
C LEU A 111 -1.44 -17.73 8.21
N CYS A 112 -2.55 -17.36 8.87
CA CYS A 112 -3.31 -18.27 9.72
C CYS A 112 -3.85 -19.47 8.91
N ALA A 113 -4.49 -19.23 7.77
CA ALA A 113 -5.01 -20.29 6.91
C ALA A 113 -3.90 -21.25 6.44
N MET A 114 -2.76 -20.72 5.98
CA MET A 114 -1.61 -21.53 5.53
C MET A 114 -1.06 -22.44 6.63
N THR A 115 -0.95 -21.92 7.85
CA THR A 115 -0.34 -22.64 8.97
C THR A 115 -1.29 -23.64 9.62
N GLN A 116 -2.57 -23.30 9.74
CA GLN A 116 -3.62 -24.22 10.18
C GLN A 116 -3.76 -25.39 9.21
N ALA A 117 -3.73 -25.14 7.90
CA ALA A 117 -3.79 -26.20 6.89
C ALA A 117 -2.68 -27.25 7.06
N SER A 118 -1.52 -26.84 7.59
CA SER A 118 -0.35 -27.70 7.78
C SER A 118 -0.11 -28.12 9.25
N GLU A 119 -1.06 -27.87 10.17
CA GLU A 119 -0.92 -28.07 11.63
C GLU A 119 0.30 -27.39 12.28
N ARG A 120 0.81 -26.34 11.66
CA ARG A 120 1.99 -25.58 12.13
C ARG A 120 1.63 -24.40 13.02
N ASP A 121 0.35 -24.12 13.18
CA ASP A 121 -0.20 -23.02 13.98
C ASP A 121 0.01 -23.18 15.50
N LYS A 122 0.37 -24.39 15.96
CA LYS A 122 0.72 -24.68 17.36
C LYS A 122 2.20 -24.42 17.69
N ASP A 123 3.05 -24.29 16.68
CA ASP A 123 4.48 -24.03 16.88
C ASP A 123 4.72 -22.60 17.36
N MET A 124 5.48 -22.43 18.44
CA MET A 124 5.71 -21.12 19.05
C MET A 124 6.45 -20.14 18.14
N THR A 125 7.36 -20.65 17.28
CA THR A 125 8.09 -19.80 16.34
C THR A 125 7.16 -19.31 15.25
N VAL A 126 6.31 -20.19 14.71
CA VAL A 126 5.26 -19.84 13.75
C VAL A 126 4.28 -18.83 14.34
N GLN A 127 3.81 -19.03 15.56
CA GLN A 127 2.93 -18.09 16.26
C GLN A 127 3.59 -16.72 16.43
N GLY A 128 4.88 -16.66 16.79
CA GLY A 128 5.63 -15.40 16.88
C GLY A 128 5.71 -14.67 15.54
N GLN A 129 5.92 -15.39 14.45
CA GLN A 129 5.93 -14.83 13.09
C GLN A 129 4.56 -14.29 12.67
N ILE A 130 3.48 -15.01 12.97
CA ILE A 130 2.11 -14.52 12.69
C ILE A 130 1.77 -13.32 13.59
N ALA A 131 2.23 -13.32 14.84
CA ALA A 131 2.03 -12.22 15.77
C ALA A 131 2.66 -10.91 15.25
N GLU A 132 3.81 -10.95 14.57
CA GLU A 132 4.36 -9.76 13.90
C GLU A 132 3.36 -9.17 12.89
N ALA A 133 2.71 -10.00 12.07
CA ALA A 133 1.69 -9.54 11.12
C ALA A 133 0.47 -8.95 11.85
N MET A 134 0.05 -9.57 12.96
CA MET A 134 -1.04 -9.06 13.80
C MET A 134 -0.70 -7.70 14.42
N TRP A 135 0.51 -7.50 14.92
CA TRP A 135 0.96 -6.20 15.44
C TRP A 135 0.93 -5.11 14.38
N ILE A 136 1.30 -5.45 13.14
CA ILE A 136 1.24 -4.50 12.01
C ILE A 136 -0.21 -4.12 11.72
N ALA A 137 -1.12 -5.09 11.65
CA ALA A 137 -2.55 -4.84 11.43
C ALA A 137 -3.16 -3.98 12.55
N GLU A 138 -2.93 -4.34 13.82
CA GLU A 138 -3.46 -3.60 14.96
C GLU A 138 -2.82 -2.21 15.11
N SER A 139 -1.56 -2.03 14.70
CA SER A 139 -0.96 -0.70 14.62
C SER A 139 -1.69 0.18 13.61
N MET A 140 -1.99 -0.33 12.40
CA MET A 140 -2.75 0.43 11.40
C MET A 140 -4.17 0.75 11.89
N ARG A 141 -4.83 -0.20 12.56
CA ARG A 141 -6.14 0.00 13.17
C ARG A 141 -6.11 1.10 14.22
N ALA A 142 -5.13 1.07 15.13
CA ALA A 142 -4.98 2.08 16.17
C ALA A 142 -4.72 3.47 15.59
N PHE A 143 -3.89 3.60 14.55
CA PHE A 143 -3.65 4.88 13.89
C PHE A 143 -4.90 5.42 13.20
N LEU A 144 -5.64 4.56 12.49
CA LEU A 144 -6.88 4.94 11.84
C LEU A 144 -7.92 5.41 12.85
N PHE A 145 -8.16 4.61 13.90
CA PHE A 145 -9.08 4.95 14.98
C PHE A 145 -8.71 6.27 15.64
N SER A 146 -7.43 6.46 15.99
CA SER A 146 -6.93 7.70 16.59
C SER A 146 -7.13 8.91 15.67
N ALA A 147 -6.93 8.75 14.35
CA ALA A 147 -7.16 9.81 13.38
C ALA A 147 -8.63 10.22 13.30
N GLU A 148 -9.54 9.24 13.29
CA GLU A 148 -10.98 9.47 13.14
C GLU A 148 -11.62 10.03 14.41
N GLN A 149 -11.27 9.50 15.58
CA GLN A 149 -11.84 9.96 16.86
C GLN A 149 -11.40 11.38 17.24
N GLN A 150 -10.28 11.84 16.71
CA GLN A 150 -9.75 13.19 16.92
C GLN A 150 -9.91 14.07 15.68
N ALA A 151 -10.87 13.75 14.80
CA ALA A 151 -11.17 14.59 13.64
C ALA A 151 -11.75 15.94 14.08
N GLU A 152 -11.31 17.00 13.42
CA GLU A 152 -11.77 18.37 13.68
C GLU A 152 -12.28 19.01 12.39
N LYS A 153 -13.12 20.04 12.52
CA LYS A 153 -13.55 20.81 11.36
C LYS A 153 -12.43 21.73 10.88
N ASP A 154 -12.18 21.74 9.59
CA ASP A 154 -11.34 22.76 8.97
C ASP A 154 -12.08 24.10 8.81
N GLN A 155 -11.40 25.07 8.20
CA GLN A 155 -11.93 26.42 7.97
C GLN A 155 -13.18 26.46 7.08
N TRP A 156 -13.47 25.41 6.31
CA TRP A 156 -14.67 25.29 5.47
C TRP A 156 -15.77 24.43 6.13
N GLY A 157 -15.54 23.97 7.36
CA GLY A 157 -16.48 23.15 8.10
C GLY A 157 -16.45 21.65 7.75
N LEU A 158 -15.47 21.20 6.97
CA LEU A 158 -15.28 19.79 6.64
C LEU A 158 -14.56 19.08 7.79
N TYR A 159 -15.03 17.89 8.18
CA TYR A 159 -14.33 17.07 9.16
C TYR A 159 -13.08 16.44 8.55
N VAL A 160 -11.92 16.78 9.12
CA VAL A 160 -10.61 16.32 8.70
C VAL A 160 -10.03 15.43 9.80
N PRO A 161 -9.62 14.18 9.49
CA PRO A 161 -8.99 13.31 10.48
C PRO A 161 -7.72 13.92 11.06
N LEU A 162 -7.38 13.57 12.31
CA LEU A 162 -6.13 14.01 12.90
C LEU A 162 -4.95 13.52 12.05
N ARG A 163 -4.13 14.47 11.59
CA ARG A 163 -3.05 14.22 10.65
C ARG A 163 -1.95 13.31 11.21
N ARG A 164 -1.56 13.49 12.47
CA ARG A 164 -0.34 12.87 13.04
C ARG A 164 -0.37 11.32 13.03
N PRO A 165 -1.46 10.65 13.45
CA PRO A 165 -1.54 9.18 13.33
C PRO A 165 -1.40 8.69 11.87
N LEU A 166 -2.01 9.40 10.92
CA LEU A 166 -1.92 9.06 9.50
C LEU A 166 -0.50 9.26 8.94
N ASP A 167 0.16 10.33 9.37
CA ASP A 167 1.56 10.61 9.05
C ASP A 167 2.50 9.52 9.58
N THR A 168 2.25 9.01 10.78
CA THR A 168 2.97 7.86 11.35
C THR A 168 2.73 6.60 10.52
N ALA A 169 1.47 6.28 10.24
CA ALA A 169 1.07 5.07 9.51
C ALA A 169 1.71 5.02 8.11
N ARG A 170 1.67 6.12 7.35
CA ARG A 170 2.26 6.17 6.00
C ARG A 170 3.78 6.08 5.97
N ASN A 171 4.47 6.42 7.05
CA ASN A 171 5.93 6.28 7.16
C ASN A 171 6.34 4.89 7.67
N LEU A 172 5.48 4.24 8.45
CA LEU A 172 5.75 2.92 9.02
C LEU A 172 5.43 1.80 8.03
N PHE A 173 4.27 1.85 7.38
CA PHE A 173 3.77 0.78 6.51
C PHE A 173 4.71 0.40 5.35
N PRO A 174 5.43 1.35 4.68
CA PRO A 174 6.41 1.03 3.64
C PRO A 174 7.56 0.12 4.10
N LYS A 175 7.83 0.07 5.42
CA LYS A 175 8.82 -0.83 6.03
C LYS A 175 8.19 -2.17 6.44
N MET A 176 6.91 -2.13 6.80
CA MET A 176 6.17 -3.28 7.32
C MET A 176 5.57 -4.17 6.23
N TYR A 177 5.09 -3.61 5.13
CA TYR A 177 4.51 -4.40 4.05
C TYR A 177 5.49 -5.40 3.42
N PRO A 178 6.76 -5.05 3.13
CA PRO A 178 7.74 -6.04 2.70
C PRO A 178 7.94 -7.15 3.73
N ARG A 179 7.88 -6.83 5.04
CA ARG A 179 7.96 -7.84 6.10
C ARG A 179 6.74 -8.75 6.12
N LEU A 180 5.53 -8.21 5.91
CA LEU A 180 4.32 -9.03 5.76
C LEU A 180 4.45 -10.03 4.61
N VAL A 181 4.97 -9.59 3.47
CA VAL A 181 5.22 -10.47 2.31
C VAL A 181 6.32 -11.50 2.63
N GLU A 182 7.39 -11.09 3.30
CA GLU A 182 8.44 -12.01 3.75
C GLU A 182 7.89 -13.08 4.70
N LEU A 183 6.97 -12.75 5.60
CA LEU A 183 6.33 -13.73 6.48
C LEU A 183 5.56 -14.79 5.68
N VAL A 184 4.87 -14.40 4.60
CA VAL A 184 4.21 -15.34 3.68
C VAL A 184 5.25 -16.26 3.04
N GLN A 185 6.39 -15.71 2.61
CA GLN A 185 7.49 -16.49 2.02
C GLN A 185 8.12 -17.46 3.03
N LEU A 186 8.39 -17.03 4.26
CA LEU A 186 9.00 -17.85 5.30
C LEU A 186 8.07 -19.00 5.75
N LEU A 187 6.78 -18.72 5.93
CA LEU A 187 5.82 -19.74 6.35
C LEU A 187 5.39 -20.64 5.18
N GLY A 188 5.31 -20.11 3.96
CA GLY A 188 4.95 -20.86 2.75
C GLY A 188 6.09 -21.70 2.18
N SER A 189 7.34 -21.21 2.26
CA SER A 189 8.55 -21.90 1.81
C SER A 189 8.38 -22.54 0.41
N SER A 190 8.85 -23.78 0.22
CA SER A 190 8.75 -24.53 -1.03
C SER A 190 7.31 -24.79 -1.50
N SER A 191 6.32 -24.74 -0.60
CA SER A 191 4.91 -24.93 -0.99
C SER A 191 4.37 -23.77 -1.83
N LEU A 192 5.05 -22.61 -1.85
CA LEU A 192 4.73 -21.53 -2.77
C LEU A 192 5.19 -21.85 -4.21
N MET A 193 6.21 -22.70 -4.38
CA MET A 193 6.73 -23.09 -5.69
C MET A 193 6.04 -24.36 -6.21
N ALA A 194 5.82 -25.33 -5.32
CA ALA A 194 5.17 -26.59 -5.63
C ALA A 194 3.65 -26.44 -5.70
N THR A 195 3.16 -25.71 -6.71
CA THR A 195 1.72 -25.51 -6.96
C THR A 195 1.34 -25.95 -8.38
N PRO A 196 0.58 -27.05 -8.54
CA PRO A 196 -0.07 -27.43 -9.78
C PRO A 196 -1.03 -26.34 -10.26
N CYS A 197 -1.31 -26.27 -11.56
CA CYS A 197 -2.28 -25.32 -12.12
C CYS A 197 -3.70 -25.86 -12.09
N GLU A 198 -4.70 -25.02 -12.35
CA GLU A 198 -6.09 -25.46 -12.34
C GLU A 198 -6.35 -26.63 -13.28
N ALA A 199 -5.68 -26.64 -14.45
CA ALA A 199 -5.82 -27.70 -15.42
C ALA A 199 -5.32 -29.07 -14.90
N ASP A 200 -4.34 -29.06 -13.99
CA ASP A 200 -3.77 -30.27 -13.40
C ASP A 200 -4.72 -30.99 -12.44
N LEU A 201 -5.84 -30.35 -12.06
CA LEU A 201 -6.87 -30.93 -11.22
C LEU A 201 -7.87 -31.79 -12.00
N SER A 202 -7.76 -31.86 -13.33
CA SER A 202 -8.72 -32.59 -14.17
C SER A 202 -8.10 -33.32 -15.36
N ASN A 203 -6.78 -33.22 -15.54
CA ASN A 203 -6.06 -33.89 -16.62
C ASN A 203 -5.54 -35.28 -16.17
N GLU A 204 -4.68 -35.89 -16.98
CA GLU A 204 -4.15 -37.24 -16.73
C GLU A 204 -3.35 -37.39 -15.43
N ILE A 205 -2.78 -36.30 -14.90
CA ILE A 205 -2.03 -36.29 -13.63
C ILE A 205 -2.91 -35.95 -12.42
N ALA A 206 -4.20 -35.70 -12.61
CA ALA A 206 -5.11 -35.35 -11.52
C ALA A 206 -5.10 -36.37 -10.36
N PRO A 207 -5.02 -37.70 -10.59
CA PRO A 207 -4.89 -38.66 -9.49
C PRO A 207 -3.63 -38.46 -8.64
N ASP A 208 -2.50 -38.12 -9.27
CA ASP A 208 -1.25 -37.81 -8.58
C ASP A 208 -1.37 -36.48 -7.82
N VAL A 209 -2.02 -35.48 -8.41
CA VAL A 209 -2.28 -34.20 -7.75
C VAL A 209 -3.18 -34.40 -6.52
N GLU A 210 -4.25 -35.17 -6.64
CA GLU A 210 -5.14 -35.53 -5.52
C GLU A 210 -4.34 -36.20 -4.38
N GLN A 211 -3.49 -37.18 -4.73
CA GLN A 211 -2.74 -37.98 -3.75
C GLN A 211 -1.61 -37.22 -3.07
N PHE A 212 -0.79 -36.47 -3.83
CA PHE A 212 0.43 -35.85 -3.33
C PHE A 212 0.27 -34.39 -2.92
N PHE A 213 -0.84 -33.74 -3.32
CA PHE A 213 -1.08 -32.34 -3.02
C PHE A 213 -2.13 -32.07 -1.92
N GLN A 214 -2.51 -33.05 -1.10
CA GLN A 214 -3.28 -32.78 0.13
C GLN A 214 -2.43 -32.21 1.29
N LEU A 215 -3.11 -31.68 2.31
CA LEU A 215 -2.55 -31.40 3.63
C LEU A 215 -3.44 -32.00 4.72
N VAL A 216 -2.95 -32.00 5.96
CA VAL A 216 -3.62 -32.60 7.13
C VAL A 216 -5.09 -32.15 7.30
N HIS A 217 -5.41 -30.91 6.93
CA HIS A 217 -6.76 -30.35 7.05
C HIS A 217 -7.35 -29.83 5.74
N LEU A 218 -6.70 -30.06 4.59
CA LEU A 218 -7.19 -29.60 3.30
C LEU A 218 -7.02 -30.67 2.23
N GLU A 219 -8.10 -30.92 1.49
CA GLU A 219 -8.06 -31.67 0.25
C GLU A 219 -7.17 -30.96 -0.78
N SER A 220 -6.70 -31.71 -1.77
CA SER A 220 -5.70 -31.24 -2.74
C SER A 220 -6.11 -29.93 -3.43
N ARG A 221 -7.34 -29.86 -3.95
CA ARG A 221 -7.87 -28.66 -4.63
C ARG A 221 -7.82 -27.42 -3.74
N ASP A 222 -8.23 -27.53 -2.48
CA ASP A 222 -8.30 -26.39 -1.56
C ASP A 222 -6.91 -25.95 -1.10
N ARG A 223 -6.00 -26.89 -0.88
CA ARG A 223 -4.59 -26.57 -0.65
C ARG A 223 -4.02 -25.81 -1.85
N VAL A 224 -4.19 -26.32 -3.06
CA VAL A 224 -3.64 -25.67 -4.27
C VAL A 224 -4.21 -24.26 -4.41
N ALA A 225 -5.51 -24.06 -4.20
CA ALA A 225 -6.13 -22.73 -4.22
C ALA A 225 -5.48 -21.76 -3.19
N LEU A 226 -5.30 -22.22 -1.95
CA LEU A 226 -4.70 -21.41 -0.88
C LEU A 226 -3.26 -21.01 -1.21
N PHE A 227 -2.44 -21.95 -1.70
CA PHE A 227 -1.05 -21.66 -2.03
C PHE A 227 -0.87 -20.90 -3.35
N ARG A 228 -1.82 -21.00 -4.30
CA ARG A 228 -1.90 -20.09 -5.46
C ARG A 228 -2.17 -18.66 -5.04
N LEU A 229 -3.10 -18.45 -4.10
CA LEU A 229 -3.33 -17.13 -3.51
C LEU A 229 -2.08 -16.58 -2.81
N ALA A 230 -1.41 -17.40 -1.99
CA ALA A 230 -0.18 -16.99 -1.31
C ALA A 230 0.96 -16.68 -2.29
N HIS A 231 1.09 -17.47 -3.36
CA HIS A 231 2.05 -17.22 -4.43
C HIS A 231 1.76 -15.87 -5.13
N ASP A 232 0.50 -15.56 -5.41
CA ASP A 232 0.14 -14.31 -6.08
C ASP A 232 0.38 -13.07 -5.20
N VAL A 233 0.35 -13.23 -3.88
CA VAL A 233 0.76 -12.18 -2.92
C VAL A 233 2.27 -11.98 -2.89
N ALA A 234 3.03 -13.08 -2.89
CA ALA A 234 4.41 -13.05 -2.41
C ALA A 234 5.49 -13.33 -3.46
N ILE A 235 5.13 -13.91 -4.60
CA ILE A 235 6.08 -14.43 -5.60
C ILE A 235 5.81 -13.84 -6.99
N SER A 236 4.55 -13.67 -7.38
CA SER A 236 4.20 -13.23 -8.73
C SER A 236 4.70 -11.81 -9.05
N GLY A 237 4.75 -11.46 -10.34
CA GLY A 237 5.08 -10.10 -10.76
C GLY A 237 4.13 -9.06 -10.16
N PHE A 238 2.85 -9.41 -9.99
CA PHE A 238 1.88 -8.60 -9.27
C PHE A 238 2.28 -8.38 -7.80
N GLY A 239 2.60 -9.45 -7.06
CA GLY A 239 3.08 -9.34 -5.67
C GLY A 239 4.34 -8.48 -5.54
N GLY A 240 5.31 -8.69 -6.44
CA GLY A 240 6.53 -7.87 -6.52
C GLY A 240 6.24 -6.38 -6.77
N ARG A 241 5.32 -6.07 -7.71
CA ARG A 241 4.87 -4.70 -7.96
C ARG A 241 4.17 -4.10 -6.74
N GLN A 242 3.33 -4.85 -6.03
CA GLN A 242 2.67 -4.38 -4.80
C GLN A 242 3.70 -4.01 -3.72
N VAL A 243 4.77 -4.80 -3.56
CA VAL A 243 5.87 -4.46 -2.63
C VAL A 243 6.53 -3.15 -3.03
N LEU A 244 6.83 -2.95 -4.31
CA LEU A 244 7.44 -1.71 -4.80
C LEU A 244 6.50 -0.51 -4.62
N TYR A 245 5.22 -0.70 -4.93
CA TYR A 245 4.16 0.30 -4.74
C TYR A 245 4.10 0.75 -3.29
N GLU A 246 3.95 -0.17 -2.32
CA GLU A 246 3.84 0.22 -0.91
C GLU A 246 5.13 0.88 -0.37
N ARG A 247 6.30 0.54 -0.92
CA ARG A 247 7.58 1.17 -0.54
C ARG A 247 7.66 2.65 -0.89
N PHE A 248 7.06 3.05 -2.02
CA PHE A 248 7.27 4.36 -2.64
C PHE A 248 5.99 5.12 -2.98
N PHE A 249 4.82 4.62 -2.59
CA PHE A 249 3.53 5.23 -2.92
C PHE A 249 3.48 6.74 -2.62
N PHE A 250 3.98 7.15 -1.45
CA PHE A 250 4.07 8.56 -1.09
C PHE A 250 5.37 9.26 -1.51
N GLY A 251 6.38 8.51 -1.95
CA GLY A 251 7.67 9.01 -2.38
C GLY A 251 8.85 8.32 -1.70
N PRO A 252 10.08 8.80 -1.93
CA PRO A 252 11.29 8.26 -1.32
C PRO A 252 11.24 8.32 0.21
N GLN A 253 11.53 7.21 0.87
CA GLN A 253 11.33 7.06 2.32
C GLN A 253 12.17 8.05 3.16
N ASN A 254 13.38 8.39 2.72
CA ASN A 254 14.23 9.37 3.38
C ASN A 254 13.65 10.79 3.33
N ILE A 255 13.04 11.18 2.20
CA ILE A 255 12.36 12.47 2.06
C ILE A 255 11.13 12.49 2.96
N MET A 256 10.31 11.43 2.93
CA MET A 256 9.12 11.32 3.77
C MET A 256 9.45 11.36 5.26
N ALA A 257 10.51 10.67 5.69
CA ALA A 257 10.98 10.70 7.07
C ALA A 257 11.50 12.08 7.49
N SER A 258 12.19 12.80 6.58
CA SER A 258 12.65 14.17 6.82
C SER A 258 11.47 15.14 6.99
N VAL A 259 10.45 15.04 6.13
CA VAL A 259 9.22 15.82 6.26
C VAL A 259 8.50 15.51 7.57
N TYR A 260 8.36 14.23 7.93
CA TYR A 260 7.77 13.81 9.20
C TYR A 260 8.55 14.38 10.39
N TYR A 261 9.88 14.29 10.37
CA TYR A 261 10.74 14.89 11.39
C TYR A 261 10.50 16.39 11.51
N GLY A 262 10.43 17.13 10.40
CA GLY A 262 10.20 18.58 10.41
C GLY A 262 8.83 18.96 11.01
N LEU A 263 7.79 18.20 10.69
CA LEU A 263 6.41 18.46 11.13
C LEU A 263 6.11 18.01 12.56
N TYR A 264 6.88 17.09 13.11
CA TYR A 264 6.64 16.59 14.46
C TYR A 264 6.95 17.69 15.49
N ASP A 265 5.97 18.03 16.32
CA ASP A 265 6.21 18.94 17.45
C ASP A 265 7.08 18.23 18.50
N LYS A 266 8.29 18.77 18.67
CA LYS A 266 9.33 18.23 19.53
C LYS A 266 9.59 19.09 20.76
N ALA A 267 9.09 20.33 20.78
CA ALA A 267 9.52 21.35 21.73
C ALA A 267 9.23 20.92 23.17
N HIS A 268 8.01 20.49 23.43
CA HIS A 268 7.59 20.05 24.76
C HIS A 268 8.34 18.80 25.26
N TYR A 269 8.72 17.87 24.37
CA TYR A 269 9.52 16.71 24.78
C TYR A 269 10.94 17.09 25.18
N VAL A 270 11.54 18.03 24.45
CA VAL A 270 12.88 18.56 24.76
C VAL A 270 12.86 19.35 26.06
N GLU A 271 11.84 20.19 26.26
CA GLU A 271 11.65 20.97 27.49
C GLU A 271 11.57 20.07 28.72
N ARG A 272 10.79 18.98 28.69
CA ARG A 272 10.72 18.01 29.80
C ARG A 272 12.08 17.42 30.18
N VAL A 273 12.96 17.19 29.20
CA VAL A 273 14.33 16.72 29.45
C VAL A 273 15.15 17.83 30.11
N GLN A 274 15.05 19.06 29.60
CA GLN A 274 15.75 20.23 30.16
C GLN A 274 15.32 20.52 31.60
N GLU A 275 14.01 20.46 31.89
CA GLU A 275 13.47 20.61 33.23
C GLU A 275 14.01 19.57 34.20
N LEU A 276 14.10 18.30 33.76
CA LEU A 276 14.65 17.23 34.59
C LEU A 276 16.13 17.48 34.91
N LEU A 277 16.91 17.92 33.92
CA LEU A 277 18.34 18.26 34.10
C LEU A 277 18.55 19.50 34.97
N ALA A 278 17.57 20.40 35.03
CA ALA A 278 17.62 21.61 35.85
C ALA A 278 17.23 21.38 37.33
N ARG A 279 16.79 20.17 37.71
CA ARG A 279 16.42 19.88 39.10
C ARG A 279 17.68 19.81 39.98
N PRO A 280 17.67 20.45 41.16
CA PRO A 280 18.74 20.27 42.13
C PRO A 280 18.79 18.81 42.58
N VAL A 281 20.01 18.31 42.79
CA VAL A 281 20.32 16.96 43.30
C VAL A 281 19.87 16.82 44.75
#